data_AF-A0A7S4C6D0-F1
#
_entry.id   AF-A0A7S4C6D0-F1
#
_cell.length_a   1.000
_cell.length_b   1.000
_cell.length_c   1.000
_cell.angle_alpha   90.00
_cell.angle_beta   90.00
_cell.angle_gamma   90.00
#
_symmetry.space_group_name_H-M   'P 1'
#
loop_
_entity.id
_entity.type
_entity.pdbx_description
1 polymer ?
#
loop_
_entity_poly.entity_id
_entity_poly.type
_entity_poly.pdbx_seq_one_letter_code
_entity_poly.pdbx_strand_id
1 'polypeptide(L)'
;YVLVLSLRPVTVYLYREGMARFATNKYEAPNPANLKDVFMHLTNYSLNKNNADYVSADSVIAPGPPGLVAPLLHGSPSGGASGAKEAGAIDSNAALHDQLPTGKDV
;
A
#
# COMPACT_ATOMS: atom_id res chain seq x y z
N TYR A 1 15.08 -0.15 -3.34
CA TYR A 1 14.85 0.25 -4.75
C TYR A 1 16.03 -0.16 -5.60
N VAL A 2 15.87 -0.36 -6.91
CA VAL A 2 16.94 -0.84 -7.80
C VAL A 2 17.08 0.10 -9.01
N LEU A 3 18.32 0.46 -9.33
CA LEU A 3 18.70 1.17 -10.56
C LEU A 3 19.44 0.20 -11.48
N VAL A 4 18.97 0.04 -12.71
CA VAL A 4 19.69 -0.68 -13.78
C VAL A 4 20.35 0.37 -14.67
N LEU A 5 21.68 0.39 -14.70
CA LEU A 5 22.48 1.37 -15.46
C LEU A 5 22.87 0.85 -16.85
N SER A 6 23.11 -0.45 -16.98
CA SER A 6 23.38 -1.11 -18.25
C SER A 6 22.92 -2.57 -18.22
N LEU A 7 22.60 -3.11 -19.40
CA LEU A 7 22.25 -4.52 -19.59
C LEU A 7 23.40 -5.33 -20.22
N ARG A 8 24.39 -4.68 -20.85
CA ARG A 8 25.57 -5.33 -21.46
C ARG A 8 26.79 -4.39 -21.36
N PRO A 9 27.75 -4.65 -20.43
CA PRO A 9 27.64 -5.58 -19.30
C PRO A 9 26.48 -5.18 -18.36
N VAL A 10 25.95 -6.15 -17.60
CA VAL A 10 24.88 -5.87 -16.63
C VAL A 10 25.45 -5.07 -15.45
N THR A 11 24.89 -3.88 -15.21
CA THR A 11 25.26 -3.03 -14.07
C THR A 11 23.99 -2.63 -13.32
N VAL A 12 23.89 -3.08 -12.06
CA VAL A 12 22.70 -2.90 -11.21
C VAL A 12 23.11 -2.40 -9.83
N TYR A 13 22.42 -1.39 -9.31
CA TYR A 13 22.66 -0.80 -8.00
C TYR A 13 21.43 -0.97 -7.11
N LEU A 14 21.64 -1.43 -5.88
CA LEU A 14 20.64 -1.41 -4.81
C LEU A 14 20.72 -0.05 -4.08
N TYR A 15 19.61 0.67 -3.99
CA TYR A 15 19.53 1.88 -3.19
C TYR A 15 19.60 1.53 -1.70
N ARG A 16 20.33 2.32 -0.91
CA ARG A 16 20.56 2.06 0.53
C ARG A 16 19.27 2.06 1.34
N GLU A 17 18.38 3.00 1.03
CA GLU A 17 17.10 3.13 1.73
C GLU A 17 15.96 2.38 1.02
N GLY A 18 14.94 2.06 1.80
CA GLY A 18 13.70 1.46 1.32
C GLY A 18 12.50 1.98 2.11
N MET A 19 11.31 1.57 1.69
CA MET A 19 10.09 1.80 2.46
C MET A 19 9.42 0.46 2.75
N ALA A 20 9.04 0.24 4.00
CA ALA A 20 8.06 -0.78 4.35
C ALA A 20 6.66 -0.19 4.13
N ARG A 21 5.74 -1.00 3.59
CA ARG A 21 4.32 -0.62 3.49
C ARG A 21 3.53 -1.59 4.34
N PHE A 22 2.68 -1.06 5.22
CA PHE A 22 1.87 -1.84 6.13
C PHE A 22 0.40 -1.82 5.70
N ALA A 23 -0.29 -2.92 6.00
CA ALA A 23 -1.74 -2.98 6.02
C ALA A 23 -2.24 -2.19 7.24
N THR A 24 -3.36 -1.49 7.12
CA THR A 24 -3.95 -0.71 8.22
C THR A 24 -4.75 -1.56 9.18
N ASN A 25 -5.38 -2.65 8.71
CA ASN A 25 -6.05 -3.60 9.59
C ASN A 25 -5.06 -4.68 10.03
N LYS A 26 -5.18 -5.13 11.28
CA LYS A 26 -4.37 -6.22 11.83
C LYS A 26 -4.61 -7.50 11.04
N TYR A 27 -3.52 -8.15 10.60
CA TYR A 27 -3.60 -9.41 9.86
C TYR A 27 -4.19 -10.56 10.68
N GLU A 28 -5.13 -11.28 10.06
CA GLU A 28 -5.65 -12.58 10.49
C GLU A 28 -5.62 -13.57 9.31
N ALA A 29 -5.59 -14.87 9.61
CA ALA A 29 -5.55 -15.90 8.56
C ALA A 29 -6.80 -15.82 7.65
N PRO A 30 -6.64 -15.86 6.31
CA PRO A 30 -7.76 -15.77 5.37
C PRO A 30 -8.84 -16.83 5.60
N ASN A 31 -10.09 -16.37 5.69
CA ASN A 31 -11.28 -17.19 5.82
C ASN A 31 -12.47 -16.50 5.10
N PRO A 32 -13.60 -17.20 4.88
CA PRO A 32 -14.74 -16.63 4.13
C PRO A 32 -15.32 -15.32 4.68
N ALA A 33 -15.11 -15.00 5.97
CA ALA A 33 -15.58 -13.76 6.57
C ALA A 33 -14.60 -12.58 6.37
N ASN A 34 -13.28 -12.82 6.46
CA ASN A 34 -12.26 -11.76 6.34
C ASN A 34 -11.60 -11.62 4.95
N LEU A 35 -11.86 -12.54 4.00
CA LEU A 35 -11.28 -12.50 2.64
C LEU A 35 -11.58 -11.21 1.85
N LYS A 36 -12.65 -10.49 2.20
CA LYS A 36 -13.04 -9.21 1.58
C LYS A 36 -12.38 -8.00 2.23
N ASP A 37 -11.65 -8.18 3.34
CA ASP A 37 -10.93 -7.08 4.01
C ASP A 37 -9.63 -6.76 3.27
N VAL A 38 -9.76 -5.90 2.26
CA VAL A 38 -8.64 -5.39 1.47
C VAL A 38 -7.63 -4.58 2.30
N PHE A 39 -8.04 -4.02 3.44
CA PHE A 39 -7.17 -3.26 4.35
C PHE A 39 -6.38 -4.16 5.31
N MET A 40 -6.74 -5.44 5.41
CA MET A 40 -6.00 -6.49 6.11
C MET A 40 -5.01 -7.21 5.19
N HIS A 41 -5.44 -7.56 3.97
CA HIS A 41 -4.67 -8.45 3.08
C HIS A 41 -3.76 -7.73 2.08
N LEU A 42 -3.97 -6.44 1.81
CA LEU A 42 -3.17 -5.67 0.85
C LEU A 42 -2.36 -4.59 1.55
N THR A 43 -1.05 -4.52 1.29
CA THR A 43 -0.15 -3.46 1.78
C THR A 43 -0.01 -2.27 0.81
N ASN A 44 -0.95 -2.14 -0.13
CA ASN A 44 -0.90 -1.09 -1.15
C ASN A 44 -1.19 0.29 -0.51
N TYR A 45 -0.22 1.20 -0.54
CA TYR A 45 -0.37 2.56 -0.02
C TYR A 45 -1.55 3.32 -0.66
N SER A 46 -1.75 3.17 -1.98
CA SER A 46 -2.86 3.79 -2.72
C SER A 46 -4.25 3.45 -2.16
N LEU A 47 -4.38 2.28 -1.54
CA LEU A 47 -5.58 1.81 -0.86
C LEU A 47 -5.56 2.20 0.62
N ASN A 48 -4.52 1.79 1.36
CA ASN A 48 -4.44 1.94 2.82
C ASN A 48 -4.45 3.39 3.31
N LYS A 49 -3.92 4.34 2.53
CA LYS A 49 -3.95 5.77 2.87
C LYS A 49 -5.36 6.36 3.05
N ASN A 50 -6.38 5.66 2.55
CA ASN A 50 -7.79 6.06 2.63
C ASN A 50 -8.52 5.38 3.81
N ASN A 51 -7.88 4.51 4.60
CA ASN A 51 -8.49 3.96 5.80
C ASN A 51 -8.47 4.99 6.94
N ALA A 52 -9.47 4.95 7.82
CA ALA A 52 -9.51 5.79 9.01
C ALA A 52 -8.33 5.52 9.97
N ASP A 53 -7.89 4.26 10.04
CA ASP A 53 -6.77 3.82 10.89
C ASP A 53 -5.37 4.07 10.26
N TYR A 54 -5.29 4.87 9.18
CA TYR A 54 -4.01 5.17 8.53
C TYR A 54 -3.16 6.17 9.32
N VAL A 55 -1.98 5.72 9.77
CA VAL A 55 -0.96 6.57 10.40
C VAL A 55 0.05 7.03 9.36
N SER A 56 0.18 8.35 9.17
CA SER A 56 1.21 8.94 8.31
C SER A 56 2.58 8.88 8.97
N ALA A 57 3.66 8.72 8.19
CA ALA A 57 5.02 8.77 8.71
C ALA A 57 5.34 10.10 9.42
N ASP A 58 4.81 11.21 8.90
CA ASP A 58 5.05 12.56 9.44
C ASP A 58 4.35 12.79 10.78
N SER A 59 3.30 12.04 11.11
CA SER A 59 2.59 12.16 12.39
C SER A 59 3.30 11.47 13.56
N VAL A 60 4.40 10.75 13.30
CA VAL A 60 5.22 10.07 14.32
C VAL A 60 6.29 11.01 14.91
N ILE A 61 6.39 12.26 14.43
CA ILE A 61 7.37 13.25 14.88
C ILE A 61 6.92 13.91 16.21
N ALA A 62 6.83 13.09 17.26
CA ALA A 62 6.88 13.53 18.64
C ALA A 62 7.99 12.72 19.34
N PRO A 63 9.09 13.36 19.80
CA PRO A 63 10.17 12.65 20.48
C PRO A 63 9.70 12.21 21.88
N GLY A 64 9.05 11.06 21.96
CA GLY A 64 8.85 10.33 23.21
C GLY A 64 10.20 9.90 23.81
N PRO A 65 10.28 9.71 25.14
CA PRO A 65 11.52 9.36 25.81
C PRO A 65 12.11 8.03 25.28
N PRO A 66 13.45 7.88 25.29
CA PRO A 66 14.10 6.70 24.72
C PRO A 66 13.78 5.45 25.56
N GLY A 67 12.89 4.60 25.03
CA GLY A 67 12.48 3.38 25.73
C GLY A 67 11.36 2.56 25.09
N LEU A 68 10.58 3.11 24.16
CA LEU A 68 9.42 2.40 23.57
C LEU A 68 9.54 2.15 22.05
N VAL A 69 10.57 1.41 21.64
CA VAL A 69 10.47 0.58 20.43
C VAL A 69 9.63 -0.65 20.78
N ALA A 70 8.32 -0.58 20.59
CA ALA A 70 7.40 -1.69 20.82
C ALA A 70 6.92 -2.29 19.49
N PRO A 71 7.60 -3.32 18.95
CA PRO A 71 7.04 -4.14 17.89
C PRO A 71 6.01 -5.14 18.48
N LEU A 72 4.81 -5.12 17.91
CA LEU A 72 3.79 -6.18 17.92
C LEU A 72 2.94 -6.45 19.20
N LEU A 73 1.62 -6.43 18.96
CA LEU A 73 0.61 -7.40 19.48
C LEU A 73 -0.01 -7.23 20.88
N HIS A 74 -0.88 -6.22 21.02
CA HIS A 74 -2.19 -6.29 21.72
C HIS A 74 -3.13 -5.22 21.08
N GLY A 75 -4.47 -5.22 21.15
CA GLY A 75 -5.39 -6.08 21.88
C GLY A 75 -6.81 -5.48 22.09
N SER A 76 -7.33 -4.67 21.14
CA SER A 76 -8.74 -4.13 21.10
C SER A 76 -9.15 -3.17 22.24
N PRO A 77 -10.35 -2.51 22.27
CA PRO A 77 -11.41 -2.36 21.24
C PRO A 77 -11.95 -0.91 21.01
N SER A 78 -12.76 -0.73 19.94
CA SER A 78 -13.96 0.14 19.79
C SER A 78 -13.97 1.65 20.13
N GLY A 79 -14.42 2.46 19.17
CA GLY A 79 -15.01 3.80 19.40
C GLY A 79 -15.11 4.63 18.11
N GLY A 80 -16.32 5.02 17.66
CA GLY A 80 -16.50 5.63 16.32
C GLY A 80 -17.10 7.05 16.32
N ALA A 81 -16.96 7.73 15.18
CA ALA A 81 -17.77 8.87 14.70
C ALA A 81 -17.40 9.14 13.23
N SER A 82 -18.31 8.98 12.27
CA SER A 82 -19.09 10.08 11.66
C SER A 82 -18.24 11.16 10.95
N GLY A 83 -18.28 11.15 9.61
CA GLY A 83 -17.59 12.13 8.77
C GLY A 83 -17.72 11.82 7.29
N ALA A 84 -18.89 12.06 6.71
CA ALA A 84 -19.16 11.76 5.31
C ALA A 84 -18.26 12.59 4.37
N LYS A 85 -17.61 11.93 3.41
CA LYS A 85 -17.18 12.60 2.18
C LYS A 85 -17.36 11.69 0.97
N GLU A 86 -18.40 12.00 0.22
CA GLU A 86 -18.74 11.44 -1.08
C GLU A 86 -17.59 11.66 -2.07
N ALA A 87 -17.18 10.60 -2.75
CA ALA A 87 -16.23 10.64 -3.85
C ALA A 87 -16.61 9.55 -4.87
N GLY A 88 -16.80 9.95 -6.13
CA GLY A 88 -17.48 9.14 -7.14
C GLY A 88 -16.81 7.81 -7.45
N ALA A 89 -17.62 6.81 -7.79
CA ALA A 89 -17.14 5.55 -8.32
C ALA A 89 -16.46 5.77 -9.68
N ILE A 90 -15.23 5.29 -9.81
CA ILE A 90 -14.60 5.03 -11.11
C ILE A 90 -14.46 3.52 -11.28
N ASP A 91 -15.26 2.98 -12.20
CA ASP A 91 -15.24 1.56 -12.55
C ASP A 91 -13.87 1.18 -13.12
N SER A 92 -13.26 0.15 -12.55
CA SER A 92 -11.90 -0.30 -12.87
C SER A 92 -11.92 -1.48 -13.84
N ASN A 93 -12.64 -1.36 -14.96
CA ASN A 93 -12.74 -2.46 -15.92
C ASN A 93 -12.94 -2.06 -17.40
N ALA A 94 -12.30 -0.98 -17.86
CA ALA A 94 -12.40 -0.49 -19.24
C ALA A 94 -11.05 -0.09 -19.88
N ALA A 95 -10.11 -1.05 -20.00
CA ALA A 95 -8.88 -0.87 -20.80
C ALA A 95 -8.16 -2.19 -21.19
N LEU A 96 -8.88 -3.18 -21.74
CA LEU A 96 -8.25 -4.35 -22.39
C LEU A 96 -9.01 -4.74 -23.66
N HIS A 97 -8.66 -4.14 -24.80
CA HIS A 97 -8.72 -4.76 -26.12
C HIS A 97 -7.98 -3.88 -27.16
N ASP A 98 -7.16 -4.55 -28.00
CA ASP A 98 -6.79 -4.20 -29.39
C ASP A 98 -5.97 -2.89 -29.66
N GLN A 99 -4.85 -2.87 -30.40
CA GLN A 99 -4.04 -3.90 -31.10
C GLN A 99 -2.51 -3.57 -31.07
N LEU A 100 -1.67 -4.49 -31.58
CA LEU A 100 -0.27 -4.21 -31.97
C LEU A 100 -0.19 -3.42 -33.30
N PRO A 101 0.94 -2.73 -33.60
CA PRO A 101 1.13 -2.03 -34.87
C PRO A 101 1.54 -3.00 -35.99
N THR A 102 0.80 -3.00 -37.11
CA THR A 102 1.28 -3.55 -38.38
C THR A 102 1.59 -2.41 -39.35
N GLY A 103 2.88 -2.10 -39.52
CA GLY A 103 3.31 -1.20 -40.59
C GLY A 103 3.21 -1.88 -41.96
N LYS A 104 2.90 -1.07 -42.99
CA LYS A 104 3.23 -1.34 -44.40
C LYS A 104 3.59 -0.02 -45.07
N ASP A 105 4.82 0.06 -45.55
CA ASP A 105 5.27 1.05 -46.52
C ASP A 105 4.63 0.79 -47.90
N VAL A 106 4.84 1.74 -48.82
CA VAL A 106 4.39 1.88 -50.24
C VAL A 106 3.23 2.86 -50.42
#